data_AF-A0A6B0X4K2-F1
#
_entry.id   AF-A0A6B0X4K2-F1
#
_cell.length_a   1.000
_cell.length_b   1.000
_cell.length_c   1.000
_cell.angle_alpha   90.00
_cell.angle_beta   90.00
_cell.angle_gamma   90.00
#
_symmetry.space_group_name_H-M   'P 1'
#
loop_
_entity.id
_entity.type
_entity.pdbx_description
1 polymer ?
#
loop_
_entity_poly.entity_id
_entity_poly.type
_entity_poly.pdbx_seq_one_letter_code
_entity_poly.pdbx_strand_id
1 'polypeptide(L)' 'EDGWYEVRRRGSHRVMRHPTKRGIVVVAGNLNADMKAGTLSQVLKQAGLK' A
#
# COMPACT_ATOMS: atom_id res chain seq x y z
N GLU A 1 7.06 0.62 12.62
CA GLU A 1 6.45 -0.36 11.71
C GLU A 1 4.94 -0.23 11.79
N ASP A 2 4.29 0.28 10.74
CA ASP A 2 2.85 0.55 10.71
C ASP A 2 1.97 -0.72 10.62
N GLY A 3 2.44 -1.92 10.97
CA GLY A 3 1.60 -3.13 11.07
C GLY A 3 0.86 -3.58 9.80
N TRP A 4 1.17 -3.04 8.62
CA TRP A 4 0.59 -3.46 7.35
C TRP A 4 1.18 -4.80 6.90
N TYR A 5 0.32 -5.74 6.53
CA TYR A 5 0.71 -7.05 6.01
C TYR A 5 0.12 -7.29 4.62
N GLU A 6 0.85 -8.01 3.77
CA GLU A 6 0.37 -8.39 2.44
C GLU A 6 -0.68 -9.50 2.56
N VAL A 7 -1.88 -9.26 2.05
CA VAL A 7 -2.97 -10.26 1.99
C VAL A 7 -3.03 -10.95 0.63
N ARG A 8 -2.61 -10.26 -0.43
CA ARG A 8 -2.64 -10.78 -1.81
C ARG A 8 -1.57 -10.10 -2.64
N ARG A 9 -0.98 -10.85 -3.57
CA ARG A 9 -0.12 -10.31 -4.62
C ARG A 9 -0.57 -10.80 -5.98
N ARG A 10 -0.65 -9.89 -6.96
CA ARG A 10 -0.89 -10.23 -8.37
C ARG A 10 0.10 -9.45 -9.23
N GLY A 11 1.15 -10.13 -9.69
CA GLY A 11 2.26 -9.50 -10.40
C GLY A 11 2.91 -8.42 -9.53
N SER A 12 3.08 -7.21 -10.08
CA SER A 12 3.65 -6.04 -9.38
C SER A 12 2.66 -5.32 -8.46
N HIS A 13 1.41 -5.81 -8.33
CA HIS A 13 0.43 -5.25 -7.41
C HIS A 13 0.36 -6.06 -6.13
N ARG A 14 0.50 -5.37 -4.99
CA ARG A 14 0.38 -5.94 -3.65
C ARG A 14 -0.77 -5.31 -2.94
N VAL A 15 -1.58 -6.14 -2.31
CA VAL A 15 -2.73 -5.74 -1.53
C VAL A 15 -2.32 -5.88 -0.07
N MET A 16 -2.29 -4.77 0.64
CA MET A 16 -1.91 -4.67 2.03
C MET A 16 -3.13 -4.42 2.90
N ARG A 17 -3.17 -5.05 4.07
CA ARG A 17 -4.19 -4.87 5.08
C ARG A 17 -3.53 -4.50 6.40
N HIS A 18 -4.21 -3.68 7.18
CA HIS A 18 -3.81 -3.37 8.54
C HIS A 18 -4.75 -4.09 9.53
N PRO A 19 -4.26 -4.59 10.67
CA PRO A 19 -5.10 -5.26 11.67
C PRO A 19 -6.10 -4.30 12.32
N THR A 20 -5.67 -3.08 12.68
CA THR A 20 -6.54 -2.08 13.33
C THR A 20 -7.17 -1.04 12.38
N LYS A 21 -6.49 -0.57 11.32
CA LYS A 21 -7.04 0.39 10.36
C LYS A 21 -7.97 -0.33 9.37
N ARG A 22 -9.23 0.14 9.29
CA ARG A 22 -10.20 -0.39 8.32
C ARG A 22 -9.89 0.15 6.93
N GLY A 23 -9.34 -0.71 6.08
CA GLY A 23 -9.01 -0.36 4.70
C GLY A 23 -8.08 -1.40 4.09
N ILE A 24 -8.07 -1.43 2.77
CA ILE A 24 -7.12 -2.22 1.98
C ILE A 24 -6.33 -1.24 1.13
N VAL A 25 -5.01 -1.29 1.25
CA VAL A 25 -4.09 -0.45 0.48
C VAL A 25 -3.53 -1.27 -0.67
N VAL A 26 -3.62 -0.75 -1.89
CA VAL A 26 -3.01 -1.40 -3.04
C VAL A 26 -1.72 -0.69 -3.38
N VAL A 27 -0.60 -1.36 -3.10
CA VAL A 27 0.72 -0.89 -3.49
C VAL A 27 1.02 -1.43 -4.88
N ALA A 28 0.99 -0.54 -5.87
CA ALA A 28 1.42 -0.84 -7.23
C ALA A 28 2.92 -0.50 -7.34
N GLY A 29 3.76 -1.49 -7.66
CA GLY A 29 5.17 -1.21 -7.90
C GLY A 29 6.08 -2.43 -7.95
N ASN A 30 7.11 -2.34 -8.79
CA ASN A 30 8.31 -3.14 -8.61
C ASN A 30 9.03 -2.67 -7.34
N LEU A 31 9.49 -3.62 -6.51
CA LEU A 31 10.20 -3.36 -5.25
C LEU A 31 11.40 -2.40 -5.40
N ASN A 32 11.98 -2.30 -6.60
CA ASN A 32 13.16 -1.51 -6.93
C ASN A 32 12.87 -0.22 -7.70
N ALA A 33 11.59 0.10 -7.95
CA ALA A 33 11.22 1.30 -8.69
C ALA A 33 10.71 2.37 -7.72
N ASP A 34 11.27 3.57 -7.82
CA ASP A 34 10.83 4.73 -7.07
C ASP A 34 9.34 5.00 -7.35
N MET A 35 8.53 5.00 -6.29
CA MET A 35 7.10 5.24 -6.40
C MET A 35 6.90 6.73 -6.63
N LYS A 36 6.25 7.10 -7.74
CA LYS A 36 5.94 8.51 -8.02
C LYS A 36 5.18 9.10 -6.82
N ALA A 37 5.53 10.33 -6.42
CA ALA A 37 4.97 10.99 -5.22
C ALA A 37 3.43 11.07 -5.22
N GLY A 38 2.80 11.16 -6.40
CA GLY A 38 1.34 11.09 -6.55
C GLY A 38 0.74 9.74 -6.18
N THR A 39 1.42 8.64 -6.54
CA THR A 39 1.03 7.27 -6.18
C THR A 39 1.21 7.04 -4.69
N LEU A 40 2.33 7.50 -4.11
CA LEU A 40 2.54 7.43 -2.66
C LEU A 40 1.46 8.22 -1.90
N SER A 41 1.09 9.40 -2.37
CA SER A 41 0.03 10.20 -1.75
C SER A 41 -1.35 9.51 -1.80
N GLN A 42 -1.66 8.82 -2.90
CA GLN A 42 -2.89 8.01 -2.99
C GLN A 42 -2.86 6.82 -2.04
N VAL A 43 -1.72 6.13 -1.95
CA VAL A 43 -1.50 5.03 -1.00
C VAL A 43 -1.67 5.52 0.45
N LEU A 44 -1.09 6.66 0.81
CA LEU A 44 -1.23 7.26 2.14
C LEU A 44 -2.68 7.67 2.45
N LYS A 45 -3.38 8.24 1.47
CA LYS A 45 -4.81 8.56 1.60
C LYS A 45 -5.65 7.30 1.80
N GLN A 46 -5.39 6.24 1.03
CA GLN A 46 -6.06 4.94 1.20
C GLN A 46 -5.73 4.29 2.55
N ALA A 47 -4.52 4.53 3.07
CA ALA A 47 -4.07 4.06 4.37
C ALA A 47 -4.65 4.86 5.55
N GLY A 48 -5.37 5.96 5.29
CA GLY A 48 -5.83 6.88 6.33
C GLY A 48 -4.68 7.53 7.12
N LEU A 49 -3.52 7.67 6.48
CA LEU A 49 -2.30 8.25 7.05
C LEU A 49 -2.15 9.75 6.72
N LYS A 50 -3.15 10.35 6.07
CA LYS A 50 -3.21 11.76 5.69
C LYS A 50 -4.62 12.29 5.83
#